data_AF-X1ED11-F1
#
_entry.id   AF-X1ED11-F1
#
_cell.length_a   1.000
_cell.length_b   1.000
_cell.length_c   1.000
_cell.angle_alpha   90.00
_cell.angle_beta   90.00
_cell.angle_gamma   90.00
#
_symmetry.space_group_name_H-M   'P 1'
#
loop_
_entity.id
_entity.type
_entity.pdbx_description
1 polymer ?
#
loop_
_entity_poly.entity_id
_entity_poly.type
_entity_poly.pdbx_seq_one_letter_code
_entity_poly.pdbx_strand_id
1 'polypeptide(L)'
;MSKSFILQAFLKGADGVFIAGCHLGDCHYISGNENAYPRMDHLKNLLKKIGIEEERLKIHQISASEGKKFAEKITAFTKKISKLGDSKIPTKIRHINILFAYIIFFQLFIKMILLP
;
A
#
# COMPACT_ATOMS: atom_id res chain seq x y z
N MET A 1 9.69 -0.37 9.44
CA MET A 1 8.62 -0.33 8.42
C MET A 1 8.23 -1.76 8.02
N SER A 2 6.96 -2.15 8.15
CA SER A 2 6.47 -3.48 7.76
C SER A 2 5.96 -3.48 6.31
N LYS A 3 6.15 -4.59 5.58
CA LYS A 3 5.60 -4.80 4.23
C LYS A 3 4.07 -4.81 4.24
N SER A 4 3.46 -5.29 5.34
CA SER A 4 1.99 -5.40 5.47
C SER A 4 1.27 -4.07 5.34
N PHE A 5 1.83 -2.98 5.88
CA PHE A 5 1.23 -1.64 5.76
C PHE A 5 1.19 -1.17 4.30
N ILE A 6 2.23 -1.47 3.53
CA ILE A 6 2.32 -1.08 2.12
C ILE A 6 1.30 -1.86 1.29
N LEU A 7 1.24 -3.18 1.49
CA LEU A 7 0.25 -4.03 0.83
C LEU A 7 -1.18 -3.65 1.21
N GLN A 8 -1.42 -3.33 2.48
CA GLN A 8 -2.73 -2.88 2.94
C GLN A 8 -3.13 -1.54 2.31
N ALA A 9 -2.19 -0.61 2.13
CA ALA A 9 -2.47 0.66 1.44
C ALA A 9 -2.94 0.40 -0.01
N PHE A 10 -2.25 -0.48 -0.74
CA PHE A 10 -2.66 -0.88 -2.08
C PHE A 10 -4.04 -1.58 -2.10
N LEU A 11 -4.30 -2.48 -1.15
CA LEU A 11 -5.62 -3.13 -1.01
C LEU A 11 -6.75 -2.14 -0.71
N LYS A 12 -6.43 -1.02 -0.06
CA LYS A 12 -7.35 0.09 0.22
C LYS A 12 -7.51 1.06 -0.96
N GLY A 13 -6.85 0.82 -2.08
CA GLY A 13 -6.97 1.63 -3.30
C GLY A 13 -5.96 2.75 -3.43
N ALA A 14 -4.83 2.71 -2.72
CA ALA A 14 -3.76 3.66 -2.97
C ALA A 14 -3.14 3.44 -4.36
N ASP A 15 -3.01 4.51 -5.15
CA ASP A 15 -2.33 4.46 -6.46
C ASP A 15 -0.81 4.44 -6.36
N GLY A 16 -0.29 4.90 -5.23
CA GLY A 16 1.13 4.85 -4.91
C GLY A 16 1.38 5.07 -3.42
N VAL A 17 2.51 4.55 -2.94
CA VAL A 17 2.98 4.65 -1.56
C VAL A 17 4.35 5.30 -1.53
N PHE A 18 4.45 6.43 -0.84
CA PHE A 18 5.68 7.18 -0.61
C PHE A 18 6.15 7.01 0.84
N ILE A 19 7.41 6.67 1.02
CA ILE A 19 8.06 6.50 2.32
C ILE A 19 9.22 7.48 2.41
N ALA A 20 9.22 8.33 3.43
CA ALA A 20 10.37 9.14 3.80
C ALA A 20 10.95 8.63 5.12
N GLY A 21 12.27 8.58 5.22
CA GLY A 21 12.97 8.23 6.46
C GLY A 21 14.32 8.92 6.55
N CYS A 22 14.97 8.80 7.71
CA CYS A 22 16.29 9.36 7.96
C CYS A 22 17.35 8.86 6.96
N HIS A 23 18.44 9.61 6.83
CA HIS A 23 19.64 9.14 6.15
C HIS A 23 20.23 7.93 6.85
N LEU A 24 20.88 7.04 6.09
CA LEU A 24 21.66 5.94 6.64
C LEU A 24 22.72 6.50 7.59
N GLY A 25 22.85 5.90 8.77
CA GLY A 25 23.70 6.43 9.86
C GLY A 25 22.99 7.42 10.79
N ASP A 26 21.95 8.12 10.35
CA ASP A 26 21.23 9.15 11.14
C ASP A 26 19.91 8.62 11.74
N CYS A 27 19.76 7.30 11.84
CA CYS A 27 18.52 6.75 12.37
C CYS A 27 18.44 6.98 13.88
N HIS A 28 17.37 7.65 14.32
CA HIS A 28 17.10 7.82 15.75
C HIS A 28 16.98 6.47 16.51
N TYR A 29 16.57 5.42 15.80
CA TYR A 29 16.45 4.06 16.31
C TYR A 29 17.60 3.16 15.84
N ILE A 30 18.78 3.73 15.62
CA ILE A 30 20.04 3.07 15.28
C ILE A 30 20.04 2.45 13.86
N SER A 31 19.25 1.41 13.61
CA SER A 31 19.29 0.62 12.36
C SER A 31 17.91 0.44 11.71
N GLY A 32 16.90 1.18 12.15
CA GLY A 32 15.53 1.05 11.65
C GLY A 32 15.39 1.28 10.14
N ASN A 33 16.15 2.24 9.59
CA ASN A 33 16.15 2.56 8.17
C ASN A 33 17.04 1.61 7.35
N GLU A 34 18.20 1.20 7.86
CA GLU A 34 19.08 0.17 7.26
C GLU A 34 18.33 -1.12 6.99
N ASN A 35 17.45 -1.50 7.91
CA ASN A 35 16.55 -2.64 7.74
C ASN A 35 15.40 -2.36 6.76
N ALA A 36 14.92 -1.12 6.65
CA ALA A 36 13.76 -0.77 5.84
C ALA A 36 14.09 -0.72 4.34
N TYR A 37 15.24 -0.17 3.94
CA TYR A 37 15.65 -0.06 2.54
C TYR A 37 15.66 -1.40 1.78
N PRO A 38 16.39 -2.44 2.21
CA PRO A 38 16.40 -3.73 1.53
C PRO A 38 15.03 -4.42 1.58
N ARG A 39 14.24 -4.23 2.64
CA ARG A 39 12.87 -4.76 2.72
C ARG A 39 11.95 -4.14 1.69
N MET A 40 12.06 -2.83 1.46
CA MET A 40 11.26 -2.11 0.47
C MET A 40 11.74 -2.41 -0.95
N ASP A 41 13.03 -2.60 -1.16
CA ASP A 41 13.58 -3.01 -2.45
C ASP A 41 13.10 -4.42 -2.85
N HIS A 42 13.18 -5.37 -1.91
CA HIS A 42 12.57 -6.68 -2.08
C HIS A 42 11.06 -6.61 -2.35
N LEU A 43 10.34 -5.71 -1.69
CA LEU A 43 8.90 -5.54 -1.92
C LEU A 43 8.61 -5.00 -3.31
N LYS A 44 9.38 -4.03 -3.83
CA LYS A 44 9.23 -3.54 -5.21
C LYS A 44 9.39 -4.68 -6.23
N ASN A 45 10.38 -5.54 -6.03
CA ASN A 45 10.60 -6.71 -6.90
C ASN A 45 9.40 -7.68 -6.85
N LEU A 46 8.78 -7.86 -5.69
CA LEU A 46 7.54 -8.64 -5.57
C LEU A 46 6.35 -7.97 -6.27
N LEU A 47 6.15 -6.67 -6.07
CA LEU A 47 5.08 -5.89 -6.71
C LEU A 47 5.16 -6.03 -8.24
N LYS A 48 6.36 -5.89 -8.80
CA LYS A 48 6.62 -6.08 -10.23
C LYS A 48 6.21 -7.47 -10.73
N LYS A 49 6.55 -8.53 -9.98
CA LYS A 49 6.20 -9.92 -10.32
C LYS A 49 4.69 -10.18 -10.34
N ILE A 50 3.92 -9.42 -9.56
CA ILE A 50 2.45 -9.52 -9.52
C ILE A 50 1.76 -8.47 -10.40
N GLY A 51 2.50 -7.82 -11.30
CA GLY A 51 1.94 -6.89 -12.29
C GLY A 51 1.66 -5.48 -11.77
N ILE A 52 2.22 -5.10 -10.63
CA ILE A 52 2.15 -3.74 -10.09
C ILE A 52 3.43 -3.01 -10.48
N GLU A 53 3.30 -1.82 -11.07
CA GLU A 53 4.42 -0.99 -11.48
C GLU A 53 5.30 -0.63 -10.27
N GLU A 54 6.61 -0.90 -10.37
CA GLU A 54 7.58 -0.67 -9.27
C GLU A 54 7.63 0.80 -8.85
N GLU A 55 7.27 1.70 -9.76
CA GLU A 55 7.12 3.13 -9.59
C GLU A 55 6.08 3.52 -8.55
N ARG A 56 5.10 2.66 -8.29
CA ARG A 56 4.04 2.90 -7.30
C ARG A 56 4.53 2.80 -5.86
N LEU A 57 5.73 2.27 -5.62
CA LEU A 57 6.34 2.27 -4.28
C LEU A 57 7.67 3.05 -4.31
N LYS A 58 7.76 4.13 -3.54
CA LYS A 58 9.00 4.90 -3.43
C LYS A 58 9.44 5.08 -1.99
N ILE A 59 10.74 4.94 -1.75
CA ILE A 59 11.39 5.24 -0.47
C ILE A 59 12.51 6.26 -0.71
N HIS A 60 12.59 7.28 0.15
CA HIS A 60 13.58 8.35 0.09
C HIS A 60 14.19 8.64 1.46
N GLN A 61 15.49 8.99 1.46
CA GLN A 61 16.22 9.51 2.60
C GLN A 61 16.05 11.04 2.67
N ILE A 62 15.30 11.51 3.66
CA ILE A 62 14.93 12.91 3.88
C ILE A 62 14.94 13.15 5.39
N SER A 63 15.86 13.97 5.86
CA SER A 63 15.94 14.43 7.25
C SER A 63 14.85 15.45 7.59
N ALA A 64 14.64 15.71 8.88
CA ALA A 64 13.62 16.65 9.35
C ALA A 64 13.84 18.09 8.87
N SER A 65 15.09 18.49 8.61
CA SER A 65 15.44 19.84 8.14
C SER A 65 15.36 19.99 6.61
N GLU A 66 15.16 18.91 5.86
CA GLU A 66 15.16 18.89 4.39
C GLU A 66 13.76 19.12 3.78
N GLY A 67 13.00 20.09 4.31
CA GLY A 67 11.63 20.37 3.87
C GLY A 67 11.49 20.66 2.36
N LYS A 68 12.42 21.42 1.78
CA LYS A 68 12.45 21.70 0.33
C LYS A 68 12.60 20.42 -0.49
N LYS A 69 13.52 19.55 -0.10
CA LYS A 69 13.74 18.25 -0.76
C LYS A 69 12.52 17.34 -0.62
N PHE A 70 11.86 17.34 0.53
CA PHE A 70 10.58 16.63 0.71
C PHE A 70 9.56 17.09 -0.32
N ALA A 71 9.32 18.41 -0.41
CA ALA A 71 8.37 19.00 -1.34
C ALA A 71 8.69 18.63 -2.80
N GLU A 72 9.96 18.70 -3.20
CA GLU A 72 10.40 18.32 -4.54
C GLU A 72 10.14 16.83 -4.83
N LYS A 73 10.53 15.94 -3.91
CA LYS A 73 10.39 14.48 -4.10
C LYS A 73 8.94 14.03 -4.11
N ILE A 74 8.11 14.53 -3.20
CA ILE A 74 6.69 14.16 -3.17
C ILE A 74 5.95 14.72 -4.39
N THR A 75 6.26 15.95 -4.83
CA THR A 75 5.67 16.53 -6.05
C THR A 75 6.02 15.72 -7.29
N ALA A 76 7.30 15.33 -7.43
CA ALA A 76 7.73 14.48 -8.54
C ALA A 76 7.08 13.10 -8.51
N PHE A 77 6.94 12.51 -7.31
CA PHE A 77 6.25 11.24 -7.13
C PHE A 77 4.77 11.32 -7.52
N THR A 78 4.03 12.30 -7.00
CA THR A 78 2.61 12.48 -7.32
C THR A 78 2.39 12.70 -8.82
N LYS A 79 3.23 13.52 -9.47
CA LYS A 79 3.18 13.69 -10.94
C LYS A 79 3.41 12.37 -11.69
N LYS A 80 4.33 11.53 -11.18
CA LYS A 80 4.61 10.22 -11.79
C LYS A 80 3.42 9.27 -11.64
N ILE A 81 2.84 9.16 -10.45
CA ILE A 81 1.67 8.31 -10.20
C ILE A 81 0.47 8.78 -11.02
N SER A 82 0.22 10.09 -11.09
CA SER A 82 -0.85 10.66 -11.92
C SER A 82 -0.71 10.28 -13.40
N LYS A 83 0.52 10.24 -13.93
CA LYS A 83 0.77 9.80 -15.32
C LYS A 83 0.60 8.30 -15.55
N LEU A 84 0.84 7.48 -14.53
CA LEU A 84 0.57 6.04 -14.59
C LEU A 84 -0.93 5.73 -14.57
N GLY A 85 -1.73 6.67 -14.06
CA GLY A 85 -3.17 6.51 -13.90
C GLY A 85 -3.51 5.56 -12.76
N ASP A 86 -4.80 5.25 -12.69
CA ASP A 86 -5.39 4.44 -11.64
C ASP A 86 -4.68 3.09 -11.49
N SER A 87 -4.49 2.69 -10.24
CA SER A 87 -3.96 1.37 -9.92
C SER A 87 -4.92 0.28 -10.41
N LYS A 88 -4.36 -0.70 -11.13
CA LYS A 88 -5.10 -1.88 -11.60
C LYS A 88 -5.34 -2.91 -10.49
N ILE A 89 -4.86 -2.64 -9.28
CA ILE A 89 -5.05 -3.51 -8.13
C ILE A 89 -6.56 -3.51 -7.80
N PRO A 90 -7.24 -4.67 -7.86
CA PRO A 90 -8.66 -4.72 -7.54
C PRO A 90 -8.88 -4.21 -6.11
N THR A 91 -9.65 -3.13 -5.97
CA THR A 91 -10.09 -2.57 -4.68
C THR A 91 -11.19 -3.45 -4.08
N LYS A 92 -10.86 -4.70 -3.79
CA LYS A 92 -11.81 -5.71 -3.31
C LYS A 92 -11.75 -5.87 -1.79
N ILE A 93 -12.10 -4.82 -1.06
CA ILE A 93 -12.70 -4.93 0.29
C ILE A 93 -13.87 -3.95 0.43
N ARG A 94 -14.73 -3.85 -0.60
CA ARG A 94 -16.08 -3.27 -0.45
C ARG A 94 -17.20 -4.30 -0.68
N HIS A 95 -16.87 -5.43 -1.33
CA HIS A 95 -17.85 -6.45 -1.75
C HIS A 95 -17.85 -7.74 -0.94
N ILE A 96 -16.90 -7.96 -0.01
CA ILE A 96 -16.94 -9.15 0.86
C ILE A 96 -18.19 -9.14 1.75
N ASN A 97 -18.68 -7.95 2.15
CA ASN A 97 -19.92 -7.83 2.93
C ASN A 97 -21.19 -8.09 2.13
N ILE A 98 -21.20 -7.87 0.80
CA ILE A 98 -22.38 -8.11 -0.02
C ILE A 98 -22.55 -9.61 -0.26
N LEU A 99 -21.48 -10.33 -0.60
CA LEU A 99 -21.57 -11.78 -0.80
C LEU A 99 -21.84 -12.53 0.52
N PHE A 100 -21.24 -12.10 1.63
CA PHE A 100 -21.58 -12.65 2.96
C PHE A 100 -23.03 -12.32 3.38
N ALA A 101 -23.53 -11.10 3.10
CA ALA A 101 -24.92 -10.77 3.37
C ALA A 101 -25.89 -11.62 2.54
N TYR A 102 -25.61 -11.87 1.26
CA TYR A 102 -26.43 -12.76 0.44
C TYR A 102 -26.38 -14.22 0.92
N ILE A 103 -25.22 -14.72 1.34
CA ILE A 103 -25.09 -16.08 1.90
C ILE A 103 -25.85 -16.21 3.23
N ILE A 104 -25.74 -15.22 4.12
CA ILE A 104 -26.46 -15.20 5.40
C ILE A 104 -27.97 -15.06 5.16
N PHE A 105 -28.40 -14.16 4.28
CA PHE A 105 -29.81 -13.97 3.96
C PHE A 105 -30.41 -15.22 3.30
N PHE A 106 -29.67 -15.88 2.40
CA PHE A 106 -30.08 -17.14 1.79
C PHE A 106 -30.16 -18.29 2.81
N GLN A 107 -29.20 -18.40 3.73
CA GLN A 107 -29.25 -19.39 4.80
C GLN A 107 -30.42 -19.15 5.77
N LEU A 108 -30.70 -17.90 6.14
CA LEU A 108 -31.83 -17.54 7.02
C LEU A 108 -33.17 -17.77 6.32
N PHE A 109 -33.29 -17.46 5.04
CA PHE A 109 -34.50 -17.68 4.26
C PHE A 109 -34.81 -19.17 4.06
N ILE A 110 -33.80 -19.99 3.75
CA ILE A 110 -33.93 -21.45 3.70
C ILE A 110 -34.35 -22.02 5.07
N LYS A 111 -33.78 -21.50 6.16
CA LYS A 111 -34.10 -21.95 7.52
C LYS A 111 -35.53 -21.57 7.93
N MET A 112 -36.09 -20.49 7.37
CA MET A 112 -37.47 -20.04 7.60
C MET A 112 -38.51 -20.77 6.74
N ILE A 113 -38.08 -21.40 5.63
CA ILE A 113 -38.96 -22.19 4.73
C ILE A 113 -38.95 -23.67 5.07
N LEU A 114 -37.82 -24.22 5.55
CA LEU A 114 -37.62 -25.67 5.75
C LEU A 114 -37.75 -26.14 7.21
N LEU A 115 -37.96 -25.24 8.16
CA LEU A 115 -38.32 -25.60 9.53
C LEU A 115 -39.71 -25.01 9.81
N PRO A 116 -40.74 -25.84 10.09
CA PRO A 116 -42.03 -25.33 10.56
C PRO A 116 -41.91 -24.62 11.90
#